data_AF-A0A7X8LKY4-F1
#
_entry.id   AF-A0A7X8LKY4-F1
#
_cell.length_a   1.000
_cell.length_b   1.000
_cell.length_c   1.000
_cell.angle_alpha   90.00
_cell.angle_beta   90.00
_cell.angle_gamma   90.00
#
_symmetry.space_group_name_H-M   'P 1'
#
loop_
_entity.id
_entity.type
_entity.pdbx_description
1 polymer ?
#
loop_
_entity_poly.entity_id
_entity_poly.type
_entity_poly.pdbx_seq_one_letter_code
_entity_poly.pdbx_strand_id
1 'polypeptide(L)'
;MSMYQMENMAAYFKPGGPVAQAVPGFVYRQEQADLAQSIAEAFSRREFLVAEAGTGVGKTYAYLMPAFLWSWREKEKIVISTRTKALQQQLIGRDIPALLNATALDLKYMEAKGRENYLCWNKYTRILAGKETLSEAQQVFITKILNWAERTRTGDKQELSLDADLMKHWPILAADRR
;
A
#
# COMPACT_ATOMS: atom_id res chain seq x y z
N MET A 1 25.10 -13.15 -13.01
CA MET A 1 24.83 -13.58 -11.62
C MET A 1 23.80 -12.62 -11.04
N SER A 2 22.68 -13.12 -10.52
CA SER A 2 21.66 -12.26 -9.89
C SER A 2 22.29 -11.49 -8.73
N MET A 3 22.31 -10.16 -8.82
CA MET A 3 22.79 -9.25 -7.76
C MET A 3 21.94 -9.35 -6.47
N TYR A 4 20.79 -10.00 -6.56
CA TYR A 4 19.79 -10.10 -5.51
C TYR A 4 19.72 -11.54 -4.95
N GLN A 5 20.31 -11.71 -3.77
CA GLN A 5 20.44 -12.93 -2.96
C GLN A 5 19.83 -12.72 -1.56
N MET A 6 19.10 -13.70 -1.03
CA MET A 6 18.45 -13.60 0.30
C MET A 6 19.35 -14.10 1.44
N GLU A 7 20.53 -14.64 1.11
CA GLU A 7 21.48 -15.23 2.04
C GLU A 7 22.26 -14.18 2.84
N ASN A 8 22.29 -12.92 2.39
CA ASN A 8 22.98 -11.82 3.08
C ASN A 8 22.16 -10.54 3.01
N MET A 9 21.18 -10.40 3.91
CA MET A 9 20.30 -9.23 3.92
C MET A 9 21.03 -7.93 4.28
N ALA A 10 22.14 -7.99 5.03
CA ALA A 10 22.90 -6.80 5.42
C ALA A 10 23.46 -6.01 4.23
N ALA A 11 23.77 -6.69 3.11
CA ALA A 11 24.27 -6.03 1.90
C ALA A 11 23.29 -4.99 1.32
N TYR A 12 21.99 -5.15 1.53
CA TYR A 12 20.98 -4.22 1.02
C TYR A 12 20.91 -2.90 1.80
N PHE A 13 21.33 -2.93 3.07
CA PHE A 13 21.27 -1.80 3.99
C PHE A 13 22.62 -1.09 4.15
N LYS A 14 23.75 -1.76 3.90
CA LYS A 14 25.08 -1.13 3.97
C LYS A 14 25.18 0.09 3.03
N PRO A 15 26.09 1.04 3.30
CA PRO A 15 26.34 2.17 2.39
C PRO A 15 26.54 1.70 0.95
N GLY A 16 25.83 2.33 0.00
CA GLY A 16 25.82 1.93 -1.40
C GLY A 16 24.79 0.86 -1.77
N GLY A 17 24.18 0.18 -0.79
CA GLY A 17 23.08 -0.76 -1.00
C GLY A 17 21.77 -0.05 -1.41
N PRO A 18 20.82 -0.77 -2.03
CA PRO A 18 19.59 -0.17 -2.56
C PRO A 18 18.74 0.54 -1.50
N VAL A 19 18.69 0.05 -0.26
CA VAL A 19 17.93 0.73 0.80
C VAL A 19 18.57 2.08 1.16
N ALA A 20 19.90 2.13 1.20
CA ALA A 20 20.64 3.37 1.45
C ALA A 20 20.45 4.39 0.30
N GLN A 21 20.25 3.93 -0.93
CA GLN A 21 19.95 4.78 -2.09
C GLN A 21 18.49 5.26 -2.09
N ALA A 22 17.54 4.42 -1.64
CA ALA A 22 16.12 4.72 -1.62
C ALA A 22 15.75 5.80 -0.59
N VAL A 23 16.52 5.94 0.49
CA VAL A 23 16.17 6.77 1.64
C VAL A 23 17.20 7.88 1.85
N PRO A 24 16.85 9.15 1.60
CA PRO A 24 17.72 10.27 1.90
C PRO A 24 18.11 10.30 3.38
N GLY A 25 19.41 10.43 3.67
CA GLY A 25 19.92 10.44 5.05
C GLY A 25 19.84 9.08 5.75
N PHE A 26 19.77 7.98 5.00
CA PHE A 26 19.75 6.64 5.57
C PHE A 26 20.98 6.38 6.46
N VAL A 27 20.73 5.80 7.63
CA VAL A 27 21.76 5.34 8.56
C VAL A 27 21.61 3.84 8.77
N TYR A 28 22.65 3.10 8.43
CA TYR A 28 22.71 1.65 8.65
C TYR A 28 22.58 1.33 10.14
N ARG A 29 21.75 0.34 10.46
CA ARG A 29 21.61 -0.22 11.81
C ARG A 29 21.66 -1.74 11.71
N GLN A 30 22.48 -2.37 12.55
CA GLN A 30 22.64 -3.83 12.55
C GLN A 30 21.31 -4.54 12.84
N GLU A 31 20.56 -4.07 13.83
CA GLU A 31 19.23 -4.60 14.20
C GLU A 31 18.24 -4.64 13.03
N GLN A 32 18.34 -3.68 12.09
CA GLN A 32 17.51 -3.65 10.89
C GLN A 32 17.86 -4.80 9.94
N ALA A 33 19.16 -5.04 9.74
CA ALA A 33 19.66 -6.12 8.91
C ALA A 33 19.35 -7.49 9.55
N ASP A 34 19.45 -7.60 10.87
CA ASP A 34 19.15 -8.83 11.62
C ASP A 34 17.66 -9.19 11.51
N LEU A 35 16.77 -8.20 11.63
CA LEU A 35 15.34 -8.40 11.40
C LEU A 35 15.06 -8.84 9.96
N ALA A 36 15.68 -8.18 8.97
CA ALA A 36 15.51 -8.53 7.56
C ALA A 36 16.00 -9.96 7.26
N GLN A 37 17.13 -10.36 7.84
CA GLN A 37 17.69 -11.71 7.74
C GLN A 37 16.75 -12.74 8.37
N SER A 38 16.23 -12.46 9.56
CA SER A 38 15.27 -13.34 10.24
C SER A 38 14.00 -13.56 9.42
N ILE A 39 13.49 -12.51 8.76
CA ILE A 39 12.33 -12.60 7.86
C ILE A 39 12.65 -13.43 6.61
N ALA A 40 13.83 -13.22 6.01
CA ALA A 40 14.28 -14.00 4.84
C ALA A 40 14.40 -15.50 5.15
N GLU A 41 14.91 -15.84 6.32
CA GLU A 41 15.00 -17.22 6.80
C GLU A 41 13.63 -17.82 7.08
N ALA A 42 12.73 -17.08 7.74
CA ALA A 42 11.37 -17.53 8.00
C ALA A 42 10.59 -17.82 6.70
N PHE A 43 10.74 -17.00 5.66
CA PHE A 43 10.18 -17.30 4.34
C PHE A 43 10.77 -18.58 3.76
N SER A 44 12.11 -18.71 3.77
CA SER A 44 12.80 -19.88 3.20
C SER A 44 12.44 -21.19 3.90
N ARG A 45 12.19 -21.14 5.21
CA ARG A 45 11.77 -22.29 6.03
C ARG A 45 10.25 -22.50 6.08
N ARG A 46 9.47 -21.55 5.53
CA ARG A 46 8.00 -21.51 5.62
C ARG A 46 7.50 -21.54 7.07
N GLU A 47 8.13 -20.78 7.94
CA GLU A 47 7.85 -20.70 9.38
C GLU A 47 7.23 -19.35 9.78
N PHE A 48 6.60 -19.32 10.96
CA PHE A 48 6.14 -18.07 11.57
C PHE A 48 7.28 -17.42 12.36
N LEU A 49 7.46 -16.11 12.16
CA LEU A 49 8.37 -15.28 12.95
C LEU A 49 7.59 -14.27 13.78
N VAL A 50 7.90 -14.22 15.07
CA VAL A 50 7.49 -13.13 15.96
C VAL A 50 8.76 -12.35 16.32
N ALA A 51 8.78 -11.06 16.00
CA ALA A 51 9.93 -10.20 16.27
C ALA A 51 9.46 -8.85 16.82
N GLU A 52 10.20 -8.34 17.80
CA GLU A 52 10.06 -6.98 18.31
C GLU A 52 11.19 -6.12 17.74
N ALA A 53 10.84 -4.93 17.24
CA ALA A 53 11.84 -3.97 16.79
C ALA A 53 11.48 -2.57 17.28
N GLY A 54 12.48 -1.88 17.84
CA GLY A 54 12.33 -0.54 18.40
C GLY A 54 11.84 0.51 17.39
N THR A 55 11.28 1.61 17.88
CA THR A 55 10.97 2.78 17.04
C THR A 55 12.23 3.35 16.42
N GLY A 56 12.18 3.77 15.14
CA GLY A 56 13.35 4.36 14.46
C GLY A 56 14.38 3.36 13.93
N VAL A 57 14.23 2.05 14.18
CA VAL A 57 15.13 0.99 13.67
C VAL A 57 15.06 0.82 12.14
N GLY A 58 14.04 1.38 11.47
CA GLY A 58 13.84 1.21 10.03
C GLY A 58 13.07 -0.06 9.68
N LYS A 59 12.14 -0.48 10.56
CA LYS A 59 11.27 -1.66 10.42
C LYS A 59 10.67 -1.82 9.03
N THR A 60 10.21 -0.72 8.43
CA THR A 60 9.59 -0.73 7.10
C THR A 60 10.47 -1.38 6.05
N TYR A 61 11.70 -0.91 5.87
CA TYR A 61 12.61 -1.49 4.89
C TYR A 61 13.13 -2.86 5.30
N ALA A 62 13.19 -3.15 6.61
CA ALA A 62 13.57 -4.46 7.13
C ALA A 62 12.61 -5.57 6.68
N TYR A 63 11.30 -5.32 6.64
CA TYR A 63 10.34 -6.29 6.10
C TYR A 63 10.11 -6.16 4.59
N LEU A 64 10.23 -4.96 4.01
CA LEU A 64 9.99 -4.77 2.57
C LEU A 64 11.05 -5.45 1.71
N MET A 65 12.33 -5.29 2.06
CA MET A 65 13.43 -5.83 1.25
C MET A 65 13.33 -7.36 1.08
N PRO A 66 13.25 -8.19 2.14
CA PRO A 66 13.11 -9.63 1.98
C PRO A 66 11.77 -10.02 1.31
N ALA A 67 10.68 -9.28 1.56
CA ALA A 67 9.39 -9.50 0.88
C ALA A 67 9.48 -9.30 -0.63
N PHE A 68 10.19 -8.26 -1.08
CA PHE A 68 10.38 -7.99 -2.51
C PHE A 68 11.21 -9.07 -3.17
N LEU A 69 12.33 -9.45 -2.52
CA LEU A 69 13.18 -10.53 -3.02
C LEU A 69 12.42 -11.85 -3.14
N TRP A 70 11.65 -12.20 -2.10
CA TRP A 70 10.83 -13.41 -2.11
C TRP A 70 9.80 -13.38 -3.22
N SER A 71 9.00 -12.31 -3.30
CA SER A 71 7.97 -12.16 -4.34
C SER A 71 8.55 -12.18 -5.74
N TRP A 72 9.71 -11.54 -5.95
CA TRP A 72 10.36 -11.49 -7.24
C TRP A 72 10.95 -12.84 -7.67
N ARG A 73 11.59 -13.57 -6.74
CA ARG A 73 12.26 -14.85 -7.01
C ARG A 73 11.27 -16.00 -7.11
N GLU A 74 10.36 -16.13 -6.14
CA GLU A 74 9.42 -17.25 -6.03
C GLU A 74 8.11 -17.00 -6.78
N LYS A 75 7.88 -15.77 -7.27
CA LYS A 75 6.60 -15.35 -7.90
C LYS A 75 5.39 -15.52 -6.98
N GLU A 76 5.61 -15.53 -5.67
CA GLU A 76 4.57 -15.60 -4.66
C GLU A 76 4.06 -14.19 -4.28
N LYS A 77 2.77 -14.09 -3.92
CA LYS A 77 2.17 -12.83 -3.49
C LYS A 77 2.45 -12.59 -2.00
N ILE A 78 2.86 -11.38 -1.66
CA ILE A 78 3.04 -10.95 -0.26
C ILE A 78 1.91 -10.00 0.12
N VAL A 79 1.36 -10.21 1.32
CA VAL A 79 0.39 -9.31 1.95
C VAL A 79 1.06 -8.65 3.15
N ILE A 80 1.10 -7.32 3.15
CA ILE A 80 1.59 -6.52 4.27
C ILE A 80 0.39 -5.87 4.95
N SER A 81 0.16 -6.22 6.20
CA SER A 81 -0.90 -5.63 7.03
C SER A 81 -0.30 -4.63 8.02
N THR A 82 -0.96 -3.49 8.21
CA THR A 82 -0.53 -2.43 9.12
C THR A 82 -1.73 -1.84 9.88
N ARG A 83 -1.45 -1.15 10.98
CA ARG A 83 -2.47 -0.73 11.96
C ARG A 83 -3.41 0.35 11.43
N THR A 84 -2.92 1.27 10.59
CA THR A 84 -3.70 2.47 10.20
C THR A 84 -3.61 2.73 8.70
N LYS A 85 -4.63 3.40 8.16
CA LYS A 85 -4.66 3.86 6.76
C LYS A 85 -3.50 4.80 6.43
N ALA A 86 -3.11 5.66 7.38
CA ALA A 86 -1.97 6.56 7.19
C ALA A 86 -0.64 5.80 7.01
N LEU A 87 -0.41 4.73 7.79
CA LEU A 87 0.76 3.87 7.60
C LEU A 87 0.71 3.13 6.26
N GLN A 88 -0.48 2.68 5.84
CA GLN A 88 -0.66 2.04 4.54
C GLN A 88 -0.35 3.02 3.38
N GLN A 89 -0.85 4.25 3.45
CA GLN A 89 -0.57 5.30 2.48
C GLN A 89 0.93 5.64 2.41
N GLN A 90 1.62 5.68 3.55
CA GLN A 90 3.07 5.88 3.57
C GLN A 90 3.80 4.78 2.78
N LEU A 91 3.38 3.52 2.94
CA LEU A 91 3.94 2.41 2.18
C LEU A 91 3.71 2.57 0.68
N ILE A 92 2.46 2.82 0.28
CA ILE A 92 2.03 2.87 -1.13
C ILE A 92 2.59 4.11 -1.85
N GLY A 93 2.60 5.25 -1.19
CA GLY A 93 2.98 6.54 -1.80
C GLY A 93 4.46 6.88 -1.71
N ARG A 94 5.22 6.23 -0.80
CA ARG A 94 6.63 6.57 -0.57
C ARG A 94 7.53 5.34 -0.48
N ASP A 95 7.33 4.48 0.51
CA ASP A 95 8.35 3.48 0.87
C ASP A 95 8.50 2.38 -0.19
N ILE A 96 7.39 1.85 -0.72
CA ILE A 96 7.39 0.84 -1.80
C ILE A 96 7.95 1.42 -3.11
N PRO A 97 7.45 2.56 -3.63
CA PRO A 97 8.01 3.16 -4.85
C PRO A 97 9.51 3.46 -4.74
N ALA A 98 9.96 4.01 -3.61
CA ALA A 98 11.36 4.34 -3.40
C ALA A 98 12.26 3.10 -3.45
N LEU A 99 11.84 2.01 -2.79
CA LEU A 99 12.61 0.78 -2.79
C LEU A 99 12.59 0.06 -4.14
N LEU A 100 11.47 0.06 -4.86
CA LEU A 100 11.41 -0.50 -6.23
C LEU A 100 12.32 0.27 -7.18
N ASN A 101 12.34 1.60 -7.12
CA ASN A 101 13.23 2.43 -7.92
C ASN A 101 14.71 2.13 -7.64
N ALA A 102 15.09 1.95 -6.37
CA ALA A 102 16.47 1.66 -5.99
C ALA A 102 16.92 0.22 -6.29
N THR A 103 15.98 -0.72 -6.38
CA THR A 103 16.28 -2.15 -6.63
C THR A 103 16.07 -2.55 -8.10
N ALA A 104 15.42 -1.71 -8.91
CA ALA A 104 15.01 -2.03 -10.28
C ALA A 104 14.22 -3.35 -10.40
N LEU A 105 13.56 -3.80 -9.32
CA LEU A 105 12.73 -4.99 -9.34
C LEU A 105 11.39 -4.69 -10.01
N ASP A 106 11.02 -5.52 -10.98
CA ASP A 106 9.70 -5.46 -11.61
C ASP A 106 8.66 -6.19 -10.74
N LEU A 107 8.05 -5.44 -9.82
CA LEU A 107 6.99 -5.90 -8.94
C LEU A 107 5.77 -4.99 -9.03
N LYS A 108 4.59 -5.61 -9.06
CA LYS A 108 3.31 -4.90 -8.96
C LYS A 108 2.86 -4.87 -7.51
N TYR A 109 2.38 -3.72 -7.07
CA TYR A 109 1.80 -3.55 -5.74
C TYR A 109 0.44 -2.85 -5.85
N MET A 110 -0.41 -3.09 -4.86
CA MET A 110 -1.76 -2.53 -4.80
C MET A 110 -2.17 -2.35 -3.35
N GLU A 111 -2.95 -1.31 -3.09
CA GLU A 111 -3.55 -1.08 -1.79
C GLU A 111 -4.88 -1.85 -1.67
N ALA A 112 -5.12 -2.46 -0.51
CA ALA A 112 -6.38 -3.15 -0.22
C ALA A 112 -7.06 -2.52 0.99
N LYS A 113 -8.31 -2.07 0.81
CA LYS A 113 -9.18 -1.49 1.86
C LYS A 113 -10.53 -2.21 1.89
N GLY A 114 -11.34 -1.90 2.90
CA GLY A 114 -12.75 -2.31 2.92
C GLY A 114 -13.51 -1.77 1.71
N ARG A 115 -14.49 -2.54 1.21
CA ARG A 115 -15.29 -2.21 0.00
C ARG A 115 -15.98 -0.85 0.12
N GLU A 116 -16.34 -0.44 1.33
CA GLU A 116 -16.97 0.84 1.62
C GLU A 116 -16.07 2.06 1.36
N ASN A 117 -14.80 1.84 1.00
CA ASN A 117 -13.90 2.89 0.54
C ASN A 117 -13.95 3.07 -0.98
N TYR A 118 -14.58 2.17 -1.73
CA TYR A 118 -14.60 2.18 -3.19
C TYR A 118 -15.99 2.48 -3.75
N LEU A 119 -16.00 3.19 -4.89
CA LEU A 119 -17.18 3.48 -5.68
C LEU A 119 -17.82 2.19 -6.20
N CYS A 120 -19.12 2.01 -5.97
CA CYS A 120 -19.91 1.00 -6.65
C CYS A 120 -20.43 1.54 -7.98
N TRP A 121 -19.85 1.06 -9.08
CA TRP A 121 -20.25 1.46 -10.43
C TRP A 121 -21.75 1.22 -10.71
N ASN A 122 -22.30 0.12 -10.18
CA ASN A 122 -23.73 -0.17 -10.33
C ASN A 122 -24.62 0.85 -9.60
N LYS A 123 -24.26 1.29 -8.39
CA LYS A 123 -25.02 2.34 -7.68
C LYS A 123 -24.91 3.68 -8.40
N TYR A 124 -23.70 4.01 -8.85
CA TYR A 124 -23.43 5.23 -9.61
C TYR A 124 -24.29 5.32 -10.88
N THR A 125 -24.26 4.28 -11.72
CA THR A 125 -25.04 4.24 -12.96
C THR A 125 -26.55 4.28 -12.73
N ARG A 126 -27.06 3.65 -11.66
CA ARG A 126 -28.49 3.74 -11.28
C ARG A 126 -28.90 5.16 -10.92
N ILE A 127 -28.08 5.86 -10.15
CA ILE A 127 -28.30 7.27 -9.79
C ILE A 127 -28.34 8.13 -11.06
N LEU A 128 -27.36 7.98 -11.96
CA LEU A 128 -27.34 8.74 -13.21
C LEU A 128 -28.51 8.45 -14.15
N ALA A 129 -29.02 7.21 -14.12
CA ALA A 129 -30.20 6.82 -14.89
C ALA A 129 -31.54 7.29 -14.26
N GLY A 130 -31.50 8.07 -13.18
CA GLY A 130 -32.71 8.53 -12.48
C GLY A 130 -33.48 7.41 -11.77
N LYS A 131 -32.83 6.27 -11.49
CA LYS A 131 -33.45 5.10 -10.84
C LYS A 131 -33.40 5.16 -9.31
N GLU A 132 -32.88 6.24 -8.75
CA GLU A 132 -32.80 6.49 -7.31
C GLU A 132 -33.33 7.90 -7.01
N THR A 133 -34.12 8.04 -5.95
CA THR A 133 -34.58 9.36 -5.48
C THR A 133 -33.54 9.95 -4.53
N LEU A 134 -33.00 11.12 -4.89
CA LEU A 134 -31.98 11.81 -4.10
C LEU A 134 -32.52 13.08 -3.45
N SER A 135 -32.13 13.32 -2.20
CA SER A 135 -32.32 14.63 -1.56
C SER A 135 -31.48 15.71 -2.25
N GLU A 136 -31.82 16.98 -2.06
CA GLU A 136 -31.07 18.11 -2.61
C GLU A 136 -29.58 18.05 -2.22
N ALA A 137 -29.28 17.75 -0.96
CA ALA A 137 -27.90 17.60 -0.48
C ALA A 137 -27.15 16.44 -1.17
N GLN A 138 -27.83 15.32 -1.44
CA GLN A 138 -27.25 14.20 -2.18
C GLN A 138 -27.00 14.58 -3.65
N GLN A 139 -27.91 15.32 -4.29
CA GLN A 139 -27.72 15.80 -5.67
C GLN A 139 -26.49 16.71 -5.79
N VAL A 140 -26.30 17.61 -4.82
CA VAL A 140 -25.09 18.44 -4.72
C VAL A 140 -23.86 17.56 -4.61
N PHE A 141 -23.86 16.57 -3.69
CA PHE A 141 -22.74 15.63 -3.54
C PHE A 141 -22.42 14.87 -4.84
N ILE A 142 -23.43 14.31 -5.51
CA ILE A 142 -23.24 13.60 -6.80
C ILE A 142 -22.58 14.53 -7.82
N THR A 143 -23.10 15.75 -7.99
CA THR A 143 -22.56 16.74 -8.93
C THR A 143 -21.09 17.04 -8.67
N LYS A 144 -20.66 17.08 -7.39
CA LYS A 144 -19.27 17.34 -7.01
C LYS A 144 -18.31 16.19 -7.35
N ILE A 145 -18.80 14.96 -7.41
CA ILE A 145 -17.95 13.79 -7.67
C ILE A 145 -18.01 13.29 -9.12
N LEU A 146 -18.94 13.78 -9.95
CA LEU A 146 -19.15 13.27 -11.33
C LEU A 146 -17.84 13.20 -12.13
N ASN A 147 -17.08 14.30 -12.15
CA ASN A 147 -15.83 14.36 -12.89
C ASN A 147 -14.80 13.34 -12.38
N TRP A 148 -14.75 13.16 -11.06
CA TRP A 148 -13.87 12.17 -10.44
C TRP A 148 -14.31 10.74 -10.77
N ALA A 149 -15.59 10.42 -10.64
CA ALA A 149 -16.13 9.08 -10.85
C ALA A 149 -15.87 8.57 -12.29
N GLU A 150 -15.89 9.46 -13.28
CA GLU A 150 -15.62 9.14 -14.68
C GLU A 150 -14.12 9.04 -15.03
N ARG A 151 -13.22 9.44 -14.12
CA ARG A 151 -11.78 9.54 -14.39
C ARG A 151 -10.90 8.73 -13.45
N THR A 152 -11.42 8.37 -12.28
CA THR A 152 -10.69 7.61 -11.27
C THR A 152 -10.25 6.25 -11.81
N ARG A 153 -9.01 5.86 -11.48
CA ARG A 153 -8.49 4.52 -11.81
C ARG A 153 -8.77 3.51 -10.71
N THR A 154 -8.98 3.96 -9.48
CA THR A 154 -9.12 3.08 -8.31
C THR A 154 -10.54 3.05 -7.77
N GLY A 155 -11.31 4.13 -7.95
CA GLY A 155 -12.60 4.33 -7.31
C GLY A 155 -12.50 4.61 -5.81
N ASP A 156 -11.31 4.85 -5.26
CA ASP A 156 -11.11 5.09 -3.82
C ASP A 156 -11.57 6.49 -3.43
N LYS A 157 -12.49 6.57 -2.47
CA LYS A 157 -13.02 7.83 -1.94
C LYS A 157 -11.96 8.76 -1.35
N GLN A 158 -10.76 8.26 -1.03
CA GLN A 158 -9.66 9.08 -0.55
C GLN A 158 -9.07 10.00 -1.62
N GLU A 159 -9.35 9.73 -2.90
CA GLU A 159 -9.00 10.63 -4.00
C GLU A 159 -9.88 11.90 -4.02
N LEU A 160 -10.99 11.91 -3.25
CA LEU A 160 -11.90 13.04 -3.15
C LEU A 160 -11.41 14.05 -2.10
N SER A 161 -11.20 15.29 -2.53
CA SER A 161 -10.95 16.43 -1.65
C SER A 161 -12.25 17.20 -1.39
N LEU A 162 -13.20 16.55 -0.70
CA LEU A 162 -14.47 17.13 -0.29
C LEU A 162 -14.53 17.32 1.23
N ASP A 163 -15.30 18.30 1.67
CA ASP A 163 -15.56 18.51 3.10
C ASP A 163 -16.35 17.34 3.72
N ALA A 164 -16.32 17.26 5.05
CA ALA A 164 -16.98 16.20 5.80
C ALA A 164 -18.51 16.18 5.61
N ASP A 165 -19.11 17.36 5.36
CA ASP A 165 -20.55 17.50 5.15
C ASP A 165 -21.00 16.89 3.82
N LEU A 166 -20.20 17.01 2.77
CA LEU A 166 -20.45 16.30 1.51
C LEU A 166 -20.13 14.82 1.64
N MET A 167 -19.01 14.48 2.28
CA MET A 167 -18.55 13.09 2.40
C MET A 167 -19.50 12.19 3.21
N LYS A 168 -20.37 12.76 4.05
CA LYS A 168 -21.42 11.98 4.74
C LYS A 168 -22.38 11.27 3.79
N HIS A 169 -22.50 11.75 2.54
CA HIS A 169 -23.37 11.16 1.51
C HIS A 169 -22.70 10.02 0.73
N TRP A 170 -21.39 9.77 0.90
CA TRP A 170 -20.66 8.66 0.28
C TRP A 170 -21.35 7.29 0.34
N PRO A 171 -22.03 6.87 1.45
CA PRO A 171 -22.65 5.56 1.54
C PRO A 171 -23.66 5.23 0.42
N ILE A 172 -24.27 6.24 -0.23
CA ILE A 172 -25.20 6.01 -1.35
C ILE A 172 -24.50 5.47 -2.60
N LEU A 173 -23.17 5.60 -2.66
CA LEU A 173 -22.31 5.13 -3.76
C LEU A 173 -21.32 4.05 -3.35
N ALA A 174 -21.01 3.95 -2.05
CA ALA A 174 -20.06 3.00 -1.53
C ALA A 174 -20.42 1.56 -1.93
N ALA A 175 -19.42 0.77 -2.34
CA ALA A 175 -19.60 -0.67 -2.52
C ALA A 175 -19.89 -1.34 -1.18
N ASP A 176 -20.83 -2.28 -1.19
CA ASP A 176 -21.22 -3.09 -0.05
C ASP A 176 -21.34 -4.57 -0.47
N ARG A 177 -21.93 -5.40 0.40
CA ARG A 177 -22.18 -6.82 0.19
C ARG A 177 -23.64 -7.13 -0.21
N ARG A 178 -24.49 -6.11 -0.36
CA ARG A 178 -25.94 -6.33 -0.56
C ARG A 178 -26.28 -6.58 -2.01
#